data_AF-A0A183G386-F1
#
_entry.id   AF-A0A183G386-F1
#
_cell.length_a   1.000
_cell.length_b   1.000
_cell.length_c   1.000
_cell.angle_alpha   90.00
_cell.angle_beta   90.00
_cell.angle_gamma   90.00
#
_symmetry.space_group_name_H-M   'P 1'
#
loop_
_entity.id
_entity.type
_entity.pdbx_description
1 polymer ?
#
loop_
_entity_poly.entity_id
_entity_poly.type
_entity_poly.pdbx_seq_one_letter_code
_entity_poly.pdbx_strand_id
1 'polypeptide(L)'
;MEGEFGGGGVKATMTDAEDRLMVDLFRGYNSLVQPVRNKSELPMIVKIAMQLVLLINVKWQDFQMRWEPNDYDGITQIRVAPDKIWLPDIVLFNNADGNYEVSFMCNALIHHSGEVLWVPPAIYKSSCIIGPFPVVNPRSLSIFY
;
A
#
# COMPACT_ATOMS: atom_id res chain seq x y z
N MET A 1 -46.09 26.70 -11.95
CA MET A 1 -45.33 26.36 -13.16
C MET A 1 -44.43 27.56 -13.38
N GLU A 2 -43.14 27.53 -13.11
CA GLU A 2 -42.16 26.44 -13.17
C GLU A 2 -41.24 26.47 -11.94
N GLY A 3 -40.63 25.32 -11.63
CA GLY A 3 -39.51 25.24 -10.70
C GLY A 3 -38.20 25.13 -11.49
N GLU A 4 -37.12 25.64 -10.93
CA GLU A 4 -35.77 25.28 -11.35
C GLU A 4 -34.97 24.74 -10.16
N PHE A 5 -34.44 23.55 -10.38
CA PHE A 5 -33.52 22.79 -9.55
C PHE A 5 -32.10 23.04 -10.10
N GLY A 6 -31.09 23.17 -9.24
CA GLY A 6 -29.67 23.11 -9.61
C GLY A 6 -28.83 24.02 -8.72
N GLY A 7 -27.99 23.56 -7.80
CA GLY A 7 -27.02 22.48 -7.99
C GLY A 7 -25.73 23.07 -8.55
N GLY A 8 -24.88 23.62 -7.68
CA GLY A 8 -23.54 24.11 -8.02
C GLY A 8 -22.88 24.63 -6.75
N GLY A 9 -22.13 23.82 -6.02
CA GLY A 9 -20.81 23.39 -6.45
C GLY A 9 -19.81 24.41 -5.91
N VAL A 10 -19.37 24.23 -4.66
CA VAL A 10 -18.30 25.02 -4.04
C VAL A 10 -17.03 24.81 -4.88
N LYS A 11 -16.72 25.75 -5.78
CA LYS A 11 -15.44 25.78 -6.50
C LYS A 11 -14.44 26.55 -5.64
N ALA A 12 -13.35 25.88 -5.28
CA ALA A 12 -12.21 26.46 -4.59
C ALA A 12 -11.70 27.70 -5.34
N THR A 13 -11.54 28.81 -4.64
CA THR A 13 -10.91 30.03 -5.15
C THR A 13 -9.40 29.83 -5.25
N MET A 14 -8.91 29.68 -6.47
CA MET A 14 -7.51 29.93 -6.82
C MET A 14 -7.32 31.45 -6.86
N THR A 15 -6.21 31.97 -6.33
CA THR A 15 -6.00 33.42 -6.25
C THR A 15 -5.70 34.02 -7.64
N ASP A 16 -6.16 35.24 -7.95
CA ASP A 16 -5.92 35.91 -9.25
C ASP A 16 -4.43 35.98 -9.66
N ALA A 17 -3.52 35.87 -8.69
CA ALA A 17 -2.08 35.77 -8.94
C ALA A 17 -1.65 34.38 -9.42
N GLU A 18 -2.21 33.30 -8.86
CA GLU A 18 -1.95 31.92 -9.28
C GLU A 18 -2.45 31.68 -10.71
N ASP A 19 -3.63 32.19 -11.05
CA ASP A 19 -4.20 32.05 -12.40
C ASP A 19 -3.34 32.73 -13.47
N ARG A 20 -2.87 33.95 -13.20
CA ARG A 20 -1.97 34.67 -14.12
C ARG A 20 -0.64 33.96 -14.28
N LEU A 21 -0.05 33.49 -13.17
CA LEU A 21 1.21 32.74 -13.20
C LEU A 21 1.07 31.45 -14.02
N MET A 22 -0.05 30.75 -13.91
CA MET A 22 -0.34 29.54 -14.67
C MET A 22 -0.42 29.83 -16.17
N VAL A 23 -1.16 30.87 -16.58
CA VAL A 23 -1.26 31.23 -18.00
C VAL A 23 0.11 31.58 -18.59
N ASP A 24 0.92 32.33 -17.85
CA ASP A 24 2.24 32.77 -18.32
C ASP A 24 3.25 31.63 -18.38
N LEU A 25 3.29 30.74 -17.37
CA LEU A 25 4.27 29.65 -17.30
C LEU A 25 4.01 28.56 -18.36
N PHE A 26 2.74 28.25 -18.61
CA PHE A 26 2.36 27.20 -19.56
C PHE A 26 2.29 27.71 -21.01
N ARG A 27 2.46 29.01 -21.24
CA ARG A 27 2.49 29.59 -22.59
C ARG A 27 3.71 29.10 -23.36
N GLY A 28 3.49 28.16 -24.28
CA GLY A 28 4.53 27.59 -25.13
C GLY A 28 5.33 26.45 -24.49
N TYR A 29 4.93 25.96 -23.32
CA TYR A 29 5.50 24.76 -22.73
C TYR A 29 5.04 23.51 -23.50
N ASN A 30 5.98 22.69 -23.98
CA ASN A 30 5.67 21.45 -24.69
C ASN A 30 5.90 20.24 -23.78
N SER A 31 4.81 19.59 -23.36
CA SER A 31 4.84 18.45 -22.44
C SER A 31 5.44 17.16 -23.03
N LEU A 32 5.66 17.11 -24.35
CA LEU A 32 6.26 15.96 -25.04
C LEU A 32 7.80 16.02 -25.09
N VAL A 33 8.39 17.15 -24.66
CA VAL A 33 9.84 17.37 -24.73
C VAL A 33 10.46 17.24 -23.34
N GLN A 34 11.56 16.48 -23.24
CA GLN A 34 12.30 16.36 -21.98
C GLN A 34 12.83 17.75 -21.56
N PRO A 35 12.66 18.17 -20.30
CA PRO A 35 13.10 19.48 -19.82
C PRO A 35 14.62 19.50 -19.57
N VAL A 36 15.40 19.35 -20.63
CA VAL A 36 16.86 19.47 -20.61
C VAL A 36 17.27 20.65 -21.48
N ARG A 37 18.19 21.49 -20.98
CA ARG A 37 18.70 22.65 -21.75
C ARG A 37 19.61 22.19 -22.88
N ASN A 38 20.39 21.15 -22.65
CA ASN A 38 21.27 20.55 -23.64
C ASN A 38 21.24 19.03 -23.53
N LYS A 39 21.30 18.33 -24.67
CA LYS A 39 21.33 16.86 -24.70
C LYS A 39 22.60 16.28 -24.05
N SER A 40 23.66 17.09 -23.97
CA SER A 40 24.94 16.74 -23.33
C SER A 40 24.94 16.89 -21.81
N GLU A 41 23.92 17.51 -21.20
CA GLU A 41 23.81 17.77 -19.75
C GLU A 41 23.11 16.63 -18.98
N LEU A 42 23.06 15.42 -19.56
CA LEU A 42 22.55 14.23 -18.87
C LEU A 42 23.55 13.77 -17.79
N PRO A 43 23.07 13.33 -16.61
CA PRO A 43 21.72 12.83 -16.34
C PRO A 43 20.75 13.80 -15.64
N MET A 44 19.49 13.79 -16.08
CA MET A 44 18.37 14.38 -15.34
C MET A 44 18.10 13.56 -14.07
N ILE A 45 18.18 14.20 -12.90
CA ILE A 45 17.95 13.52 -11.62
C ILE A 45 16.47 13.64 -11.25
N VAL A 46 15.75 12.52 -11.30
CA VAL A 46 14.38 12.42 -10.79
C VAL A 46 14.44 11.81 -9.39
N LYS A 47 13.95 12.54 -8.39
CA LYS A 47 13.80 12.03 -7.01
C LYS A 47 12.43 11.38 -6.87
N ILE A 48 12.40 10.07 -6.70
CA ILE A 48 11.19 9.29 -6.46
C ILE A 48 11.23 8.80 -5.01
N ALA A 49 10.14 9.01 -4.27
CA ALA A 49 9.93 8.42 -2.97
C ALA A 49 8.66 7.55 -3.04
N MET A 50 8.78 6.27 -2.66
CA MET A 50 7.67 5.33 -2.62
C MET A 50 7.62 4.67 -1.25
N GLN A 51 6.40 4.52 -0.72
CA GLN A 51 6.14 3.75 0.50
C GLN A 51 5.14 2.65 0.16
N LEU A 52 5.58 1.39 0.27
CA LEU A 52 4.70 0.23 0.16
C LEU A 52 4.29 -0.21 1.56
N VAL A 53 2.98 -0.34 1.78
CA VAL A 53 2.41 -0.91 3.01
C VAL A 53 1.85 -2.28 2.66
N LEU A 54 2.49 -3.34 3.16
CA LEU A 54 2.02 -4.72 2.96
C LEU A 54 1.21 -5.18 4.17
N LEU A 55 0.00 -5.68 3.94
CA LEU A 55 -0.81 -6.42 4.92
C LEU A 55 -0.59 -7.92 4.70
N ILE A 56 -0.09 -8.63 5.70
CA ILE A 56 0.16 -10.08 5.62
C ILE A 56 -1.00 -10.83 6.26
N ASN A 57 -1.59 -11.76 5.51
CA ASN A 57 -2.57 -12.73 6.02
C ASN A 57 -1.88 -14.08 6.17
N VAL A 58 -1.79 -14.58 7.40
CA VAL A 58 -1.16 -15.85 7.72
C VAL A 58 -2.26 -16.87 7.97
N LYS A 59 -2.29 -17.93 7.16
CA LYS A 59 -3.23 -19.04 7.31
C LYS A 59 -2.46 -20.34 7.38
N TRP A 60 -2.78 -21.17 8.37
CA TRP A 60 -2.25 -22.52 8.47
C TRP A 60 -3.32 -23.49 8.97
N GLN A 61 -3.02 -24.78 8.87
CA GLN A 61 -3.87 -25.86 9.34
C GLN A 61 -3.23 -26.52 10.55
N ASP A 62 -3.97 -26.58 11.65
CA ASP A 62 -3.59 -27.30 12.85
C ASP A 62 -4.58 -28.43 13.09
N PHE A 63 -4.07 -29.67 13.11
CA PHE A 63 -4.87 -30.86 13.30
C PHE A 63 -5.34 -31.04 14.75
N GLN A 64 -4.66 -30.42 15.73
CA GLN A 64 -5.03 -30.46 17.14
C GLN A 64 -6.17 -29.48 17.47
N MET A 65 -6.37 -28.46 16.63
CA MET A 65 -7.37 -27.40 16.83
C MET A 65 -8.71 -27.69 16.13
N ARG A 66 -9.10 -28.96 16.05
CA ARG A 66 -10.33 -29.40 15.39
C ARG A 66 -11.38 -29.80 16.41
N TRP A 67 -12.63 -29.41 16.18
CA TRP A 67 -13.77 -29.84 16.99
C TRP A 67 -15.03 -29.95 16.13
N GLU A 68 -16.01 -30.71 16.64
CA GLU A 68 -17.32 -30.81 16.01
C GLU A 68 -18.26 -29.75 16.61
N PRO A 69 -18.80 -28.81 15.82
CA PRO A 69 -19.66 -27.74 16.36
C PRO A 69 -20.88 -28.26 17.11
N ASN A 70 -21.40 -29.43 16.75
CA ASN A 70 -22.57 -30.03 17.41
C ASN A 70 -22.36 -30.33 18.89
N ASP A 71 -21.11 -30.56 19.32
CA ASP A 71 -20.76 -30.83 20.72
C ASP A 71 -20.65 -29.54 21.56
N TYR A 72 -20.60 -28.38 20.91
CA TYR A 72 -20.30 -27.08 21.53
C TYR A 72 -21.30 -25.98 21.10
N ASP A 73 -22.60 -26.26 21.15
CA ASP A 73 -23.67 -25.30 20.82
C ASP A 73 -23.54 -24.64 19.42
N GLY A 74 -22.97 -25.34 18.45
CA GLY A 74 -22.80 -24.85 17.08
C GLY A 74 -21.68 -23.82 16.92
N ILE A 75 -20.75 -23.71 17.87
CA ILE A 75 -19.60 -22.81 17.76
C ILE A 75 -18.68 -23.29 16.63
N THR A 76 -18.53 -22.48 15.58
CA THR A 76 -17.71 -22.79 14.40
C THR A 76 -16.36 -22.08 14.39
N GLN A 77 -16.19 -21.04 15.22
CA GLN A 77 -14.96 -20.26 15.27
C GLN A 77 -14.75 -19.64 16.65
N ILE A 78 -13.49 -19.51 17.05
CA ILE A 78 -13.08 -18.90 18.31
C ILE A 78 -11.92 -17.92 18.09
N ARG A 79 -11.83 -16.88 18.93
CA ARG A 79 -10.69 -15.97 18.97
C ARG A 79 -9.81 -16.34 20.15
N VAL A 80 -8.54 -16.61 19.87
CA VAL A 80 -7.58 -17.03 20.88
C VAL A 80 -6.40 -16.08 20.86
N ALA A 81 -5.88 -15.78 22.05
CA ALA A 81 -4.72 -14.95 22.20
C ALA A 81 -3.46 -15.68 21.67
N PRO A 82 -2.52 -14.95 21.04
CA PRO A 82 -1.37 -15.50 20.34
C PRO A 82 -0.41 -16.30 21.24
N ASP A 83 -0.39 -16.03 22.54
CA ASP A 83 0.41 -16.69 23.57
C ASP A 83 -0.05 -18.13 23.89
N LYS A 84 -1.28 -18.50 23.51
CA LYS A 84 -1.87 -19.82 23.82
C LYS A 84 -1.75 -20.84 22.69
N ILE A 85 -1.26 -20.42 21.54
CA ILE A 85 -1.19 -21.24 20.34
C ILE A 85 0.20 -21.18 19.74
N TRP A 86 0.53 -22.19 18.93
CA TRP A 86 1.72 -22.10 18.10
C TRP A 86 1.52 -21.03 17.03
N LEU A 87 2.54 -20.19 16.83
CA LEU A 87 2.60 -19.19 15.78
C LEU A 87 3.86 -19.38 14.94
N PRO A 88 3.77 -19.23 13.61
CA PRO A 88 4.96 -19.20 12.78
C PRO A 88 5.76 -17.92 13.04
N ASP A 89 7.08 -18.05 13.11
CA ASP A 89 7.97 -16.90 13.14
C ASP A 89 8.09 -16.29 11.73
N ILE A 90 7.80 -15.00 11.59
CA ILE A 90 7.79 -14.29 10.30
C ILE A 90 8.87 -13.23 10.33
N VAL A 91 9.96 -13.50 9.62
CA VAL A 91 11.12 -12.61 9.54
C VAL A 91 11.23 -12.01 8.14
N LEU A 92 11.34 -10.68 8.07
CA LEU A 92 11.51 -9.96 6.80
C LEU A 92 13.01 -9.83 6.46
N PHE A 93 13.56 -10.77 5.69
CA PHE A 93 15.00 -10.75 5.32
C PHE A 93 15.48 -9.45 4.65
N ASN A 94 14.60 -8.71 3.94
CA ASN A 94 14.92 -7.46 3.24
C ASN A 94 14.25 -6.24 3.89
N ASN A 95 14.48 -6.05 5.19
CA ASN A 95 13.96 -4.92 5.95
C ASN A 95 14.83 -3.68 5.74
N ALA A 96 14.24 -2.60 5.25
CA ALA A 96 14.92 -1.30 5.09
C ALA A 96 15.23 -0.61 6.42
N ASP A 97 14.37 -0.86 7.41
CA ASP A 97 14.19 0.02 8.57
C ASP A 97 14.97 -0.48 9.80
N GLY A 98 15.62 -1.64 9.70
CA GLY A 98 16.47 -2.23 10.76
C GLY A 98 15.72 -2.69 12.01
N ASN A 99 14.48 -2.25 12.24
CA ASN A 99 13.64 -2.69 13.35
C ASN A 99 12.83 -3.92 12.94
N TYR A 100 13.23 -5.08 13.46
CA TYR A 100 12.59 -6.38 13.27
C TYR A 100 11.51 -6.68 14.32
N GLU A 101 10.87 -5.64 14.87
CA GLU A 101 9.91 -5.84 15.94
C GLU A 101 8.50 -5.90 15.37
N VAL A 102 7.96 -7.11 15.25
CA VAL A 102 6.52 -7.34 15.18
C VAL A 102 5.92 -6.90 16.52
N SER A 103 5.76 -5.59 16.70
CA SER A 103 5.40 -4.98 17.99
C SER A 103 3.94 -5.20 18.38
N PHE A 104 3.13 -5.84 17.53
CA PHE A 104 1.70 -6.06 17.76
C PHE A 104 1.30 -7.51 17.54
N MET A 105 1.10 -8.20 18.67
CA MET A 105 0.53 -9.54 18.75
C MET A 105 -1.00 -9.43 18.80
N CYS A 106 -1.69 -9.71 17.70
CA CYS A 106 -3.16 -9.75 17.66
C CYS A 106 -3.70 -11.16 17.94
N ASN A 107 -4.96 -11.25 18.36
CA ASN A 107 -5.66 -12.52 18.49
C ASN A 107 -5.74 -13.25 17.14
N ALA A 108 -5.58 -14.57 17.17
CA ALA A 108 -5.81 -15.43 16.03
C ALA A 108 -7.27 -15.92 16.02
N LEU A 109 -7.80 -16.15 14.83
CA LEU A 109 -9.11 -16.77 14.62
C LEU A 109 -8.90 -18.23 14.26
N ILE A 110 -9.53 -19.14 15.00
CA ILE A 110 -9.48 -20.58 14.76
C ILE A 110 -10.86 -21.03 14.33
N HIS A 111 -10.93 -21.79 13.24
CA HIS A 111 -12.13 -22.45 12.76
C HIS A 111 -12.19 -23.91 13.22
N HIS A 112 -13.40 -24.43 13.39
CA HIS A 112 -13.65 -25.81 13.84
C HIS A 112 -13.00 -26.88 12.93
N SER A 113 -12.77 -26.55 11.66
CA SER A 113 -12.06 -27.38 10.69
C SER A 113 -10.55 -27.52 10.98
N GLY A 114 -10.00 -26.72 11.90
CA GLY A 114 -8.56 -26.61 12.21
C GLY A 114 -7.83 -25.55 11.39
N GLU A 115 -8.53 -24.73 10.60
CA GLU A 115 -7.91 -23.56 9.95
C GLU A 115 -7.67 -22.46 10.98
N VAL A 116 -6.45 -21.95 11.05
CA VAL A 116 -6.09 -20.80 11.87
C VAL A 116 -5.72 -19.63 10.98
N LEU A 117 -6.31 -18.47 11.25
CA LEU A 117 -6.05 -17.20 10.59
C LEU A 117 -5.45 -16.21 11.59
N TRP A 118 -4.29 -15.68 11.25
CA TRP A 118 -3.60 -14.65 12.02
C TRP A 118 -3.20 -13.49 11.11
N VAL A 119 -3.59 -12.27 11.50
CA VAL A 119 -3.40 -11.06 10.69
C VAL A 119 -2.82 -9.96 11.57
N PRO A 120 -1.49 -9.96 11.79
CA PRO A 120 -0.86 -8.95 12.63
C PRO A 120 -0.99 -7.56 11.99
N PRO A 121 -1.30 -6.50 12.77
CA PRO A 121 -1.42 -5.13 12.27
C PRO A 121 -0.03 -4.48 12.06
N ALA A 122 0.92 -5.24 11.54
CA ALA A 122 2.28 -4.77 11.28
C ALA A 122 2.40 -4.27 9.84
N ILE A 123 2.91 -3.03 9.68
CA ILE A 123 3.30 -2.47 8.39
C ILE A 123 4.73 -2.91 8.10
N TYR A 124 4.89 -3.83 7.15
CA TYR A 124 6.22 -4.23 6.69
C TYR A 124 6.73 -3.21 5.66
N LYS A 125 7.87 -2.58 5.94
CA LYS A 125 8.57 -1.69 5.00
C LYS A 125 9.73 -2.44 4.36
N SER A 126 9.69 -2.57 3.04
CA SER A 126 10.83 -3.08 2.25
C SER A 126 11.61 -1.93 1.62
N SER A 127 12.93 -2.07 1.54
CA SER A 127 13.79 -1.19 0.75
C SER A 127 13.97 -1.84 -0.61
N CYS A 128 13.44 -1.20 -1.64
CA CYS A 128 13.85 -1.49 -2.99
C CYS A 128 14.89 -0.43 -3.40
N ILE A 129 16.07 -0.87 -3.81
CA ILE A 129 17.03 0.01 -4.49
C ILE A 129 16.53 0.11 -5.93
N ILE A 130 15.79 1.17 -6.24
CA ILE A 130 15.52 1.53 -7.63
C ILE A 130 16.86 2.03 -8.19
N GLY A 131 17.49 1.22 -9.04
CA GLY A 131 18.74 1.59 -9.70
C GLY A 131 18.59 2.91 -10.49
N PRO A 132 19.70 3.60 -10.82
CA PRO A 132 19.71 4.96 -11.38
C PRO A 132 19.09 5.12 -12.79
N PHE A 133 18.39 4.11 -13.29
CA PHE A 133 17.68 4.18 -14.58
C PHE A 133 16.26 3.63 -14.44
N PRO A 134 15.27 4.47 -14.11
CA PRO A 134 13.95 4.22 -14.65
C PRO A 134 14.08 4.43 -16.16
N VAL A 135 14.20 3.35 -16.93
CA VAL A 135 13.95 3.43 -18.38
C VAL A 135 12.45 3.67 -18.50
N VAL A 136 12.06 4.95 -18.43
CA VAL A 136 10.68 5.38 -18.66
C VAL A 136 10.44 5.20 -20.16
N ASN A 137 9.95 4.02 -20.53
CA ASN A 137 9.46 3.77 -21.88
C ASN A 137 8.11 4.50 -22.03
N PRO A 138 7.93 5.45 -22.96
CA PRO A 138 6.72 6.28 -23.07
C PRO A 138 5.44 5.51 -23.47
N ARG A 139 5.47 4.18 -23.55
CA ARG A 139 4.31 3.35 -23.95
C ARG A 139 3.99 2.14 -23.08
N SER A 140 4.72 1.87 -22.01
CA SER A 140 4.28 0.87 -21.02
C SER A 140 5.07 1.02 -19.72
N LEU A 141 4.36 1.14 -18.60
CA LEU A 141 4.90 0.98 -17.26
C LEU A 141 5.09 -0.52 -17.01
N SER A 142 6.24 -1.05 -17.39
CA SER A 142 6.65 -2.39 -16.96
C SER A 142 7.51 -2.24 -15.72
N ILE A 143 6.92 -2.47 -14.55
CA ILE A 143 7.66 -2.69 -13.31
C ILE A 143 8.25 -4.11 -13.44
N PHE A 144 9.53 -4.22 -13.78
CA PHE A 144 10.25 -5.48 -13.64
C PHE A 144 10.48 -5.74 -12.15
N TYR A 145 10.16 -6.96 -11.71
CA TYR A 145 10.43 -7.49 -10.37
C TYR A 145 11.92 -7.78 -10.17
#